data_AF-A0A4Q6B434-F1
#
_entry.id   AF-A0A4Q6B434-F1
#
_cell.length_a   1.000
_cell.length_b   1.000
_cell.length_c   1.000
_cell.angle_alpha   90.00
_cell.angle_beta   90.00
_cell.angle_gamma   90.00
#
_symmetry.space_group_name_H-M   'P 1'
#
loop_
_entity.id
_entity.type
_entity.pdbx_description
1 polymer ?
#
loop_
_entity_poly.entity_id
_entity_poly.type
_entity_poly.pdbx_seq_one_letter_code
_entity_poly.pdbx_strand_id
1 'polypeptide(L)'
;RNVYVYTDGVASTGKTNIADWGDMSSPAPLTAGFVPGSRNGGSYSPNNFRITDIRLYNTALPADYIASNFCKTEVGADDPYRDNLLGFWPATTVSPDKLMADLSGNNNPMTVDSYNPGSFSDISASVCPSISESIYATVPNSVDVVFQVYQWLGVIAPPSWSLDGKSWVPNYSDVKG
;
A
#
# COMPACT_ATOMS: atom_id res chain seq x y z
N ARG A 1 -2.05 -30.24 -6.46
CA ARG A 1 -1.55 -28.84 -6.43
C ARG A 1 -2.75 -27.96 -6.73
N ASN A 2 -3.12 -27.02 -5.86
CA ASN A 2 -4.35 -26.22 -6.04
C ASN A 2 -4.02 -24.73 -6.09
N VAL A 3 -4.76 -23.99 -6.91
CA VAL A 3 -4.77 -22.53 -6.96
C VAL A 3 -6.01 -22.02 -6.21
N TYR A 4 -5.81 -20.99 -5.41
CA TYR A 4 -6.84 -20.32 -4.63
C TYR A 4 -6.87 -18.84 -4.99
N VAL A 5 -8.05 -18.24 -4.96
CA VAL A 5 -8.25 -16.80 -5.15
C VAL A 5 -8.78 -16.24 -3.84
N TYR A 6 -8.18 -15.14 -3.39
CA TYR A 6 -8.60 -14.42 -2.19
C TYR A 6 -9.07 -13.02 -2.59
N THR A 7 -10.10 -12.52 -1.92
CA THR A 7 -10.60 -11.15 -2.07
C THR A 7 -10.81 -10.59 -0.67
N ASP A 8 -10.25 -9.41 -0.40
CA ASP A 8 -10.28 -8.76 0.92
C ASP A 8 -9.87 -9.71 2.06
N GLY A 9 -8.82 -10.51 1.82
CA GLY A 9 -8.30 -11.47 2.80
C GLY A 9 -9.08 -12.80 2.91
N VAL A 10 -10.21 -12.95 2.21
CA VAL A 10 -11.09 -14.12 2.33
C VAL A 10 -10.97 -15.02 1.10
N ALA A 11 -10.84 -16.34 1.33
CA ALA A 11 -10.77 -17.32 0.26
C ALA A 11 -12.11 -17.41 -0.49
N SER A 12 -12.06 -17.39 -1.81
CA SER A 12 -13.19 -17.78 -2.65
C SER A 12 -13.54 -19.25 -2.46
N THR A 13 -14.82 -19.60 -2.60
CA THR A 13 -15.32 -20.99 -2.42
C THR A 13 -14.69 -21.99 -3.39
N GLY A 14 -14.25 -21.53 -4.56
CA GLY A 14 -13.64 -22.36 -5.60
C GLY A 14 -12.13 -22.52 -5.44
N LYS A 15 -11.63 -23.71 -5.79
CA LYS A 15 -10.20 -23.98 -5.99
C LYS A 15 -9.99 -24.71 -7.31
N THR A 16 -8.87 -24.44 -7.97
CA THR A 16 -8.52 -25.08 -9.25
C THR A 16 -7.38 -26.06 -9.02
N ASN A 17 -7.59 -27.34 -9.35
CA ASN A 17 -6.50 -28.31 -9.34
C ASN A 17 -5.66 -28.17 -10.61
N ILE A 18 -4.36 -27.97 -10.42
CA ILE A 18 -3.37 -27.78 -11.50
C ILE A 18 -2.28 -28.86 -11.46
N ALA A 19 -2.54 -30.02 -10.84
CA ALA A 19 -1.56 -31.11 -10.73
C ALA A 19 -1.07 -31.61 -12.10
N ASP A 20 -1.97 -31.62 -13.09
CA ASP A 20 -1.70 -32.20 -14.42
C ASP A 20 -1.37 -31.16 -15.50
N TRP A 21 -1.15 -29.89 -15.11
CA TRP A 21 -0.99 -28.78 -16.07
C TRP A 21 0.44 -28.61 -16.60
N GLY A 22 1.42 -29.33 -16.04
CA GLY A 22 2.82 -29.26 -16.48
C GLY A 22 3.54 -27.96 -16.09
N ASP A 23 4.56 -27.59 -16.87
CA ASP A 23 5.27 -26.32 -16.73
C ASP A 23 4.49 -25.18 -17.40
N MET A 24 4.39 -24.05 -16.71
CA MET A 24 3.67 -22.85 -17.16
C MET A 24 4.63 -21.69 -17.46
N SER A 25 5.86 -22.01 -17.87
CA SER A 25 6.84 -21.02 -18.29
C SER A 25 6.38 -20.23 -19.51
N SER A 26 6.66 -18.92 -19.50
CA SER A 26 6.32 -18.01 -20.59
C SER A 26 7.51 -17.10 -20.87
N PRO A 27 7.89 -16.90 -22.14
CA PRO A 27 8.91 -15.93 -22.50
C PRO A 27 8.39 -14.48 -22.48
N ALA A 28 7.07 -14.28 -22.32
CA ALA A 28 6.48 -12.96 -22.27
C ALA A 28 6.82 -12.26 -20.94
N PRO A 29 7.09 -10.94 -20.94
CA PRO A 29 7.34 -10.20 -19.72
C PRO A 29 6.07 -10.15 -18.85
N LEU A 30 6.26 -10.14 -17.53
CA LEU A 30 5.16 -9.89 -16.59
C LEU A 30 4.54 -8.53 -16.90
N THR A 31 3.24 -8.53 -17.19
CA THR A 31 2.48 -7.33 -17.55
C THR A 31 1.26 -7.22 -16.65
N ALA A 32 1.10 -6.09 -15.97
CA ALA A 32 -0.07 -5.78 -15.17
C ALA A 32 -0.93 -4.72 -15.87
N GLY A 33 -2.25 -4.88 -15.83
CA GLY A 33 -3.20 -4.03 -16.56
C GLY A 33 -3.72 -4.71 -17.82
N PHE A 34 -3.59 -4.04 -18.98
CA PHE A 34 -4.16 -4.52 -20.23
C PHE A 34 -3.12 -5.25 -21.09
N VAL A 35 -3.45 -6.48 -21.51
CA VAL A 35 -2.68 -7.25 -22.50
C VAL A 35 -3.54 -7.41 -23.76
N PRO A 36 -3.23 -6.70 -24.86
CA PRO A 36 -3.96 -6.82 -26.13
C PRO A 36 -3.98 -8.27 -26.63
N GLY A 37 -5.13 -8.77 -27.09
CA GLY A 37 -5.24 -10.11 -27.69
C GLY A 37 -5.15 -11.28 -26.71
N SER A 38 -5.12 -11.05 -25.40
CA SER A 38 -5.02 -12.09 -24.34
C SER A 38 -6.18 -13.10 -24.32
N ARG A 39 -7.26 -12.88 -25.10
CA ARG A 39 -8.37 -13.84 -25.22
C ARG A 39 -8.91 -13.90 -26.65
N ASN A 40 -8.89 -15.08 -27.24
CA ASN A 40 -9.55 -15.37 -28.52
C ASN A 40 -11.06 -15.10 -28.41
N GLY A 41 -11.57 -14.08 -29.11
CA GLY A 41 -12.97 -14.02 -29.55
C GLY A 41 -13.98 -13.24 -28.69
N GLY A 42 -13.60 -12.23 -27.91
CA GLY A 42 -14.58 -11.40 -27.20
C GLY A 42 -14.22 -9.92 -27.15
N SER A 43 -15.07 -9.08 -27.75
CA SER A 43 -15.05 -7.62 -27.63
C SER A 43 -15.31 -7.20 -26.19
N TYR A 44 -14.27 -7.18 -25.35
CA TYR A 44 -14.32 -6.51 -24.06
C TYR A 44 -13.78 -5.10 -24.21
N SER A 45 -14.59 -4.12 -23.82
CA SER A 45 -14.11 -2.76 -23.60
C SER A 45 -13.09 -2.79 -22.47
N PRO A 46 -11.92 -2.16 -22.61
CA PRO A 46 -10.98 -2.01 -21.51
C PRO A 46 -11.68 -1.26 -20.37
N ASN A 47 -11.67 -1.86 -19.18
CA ASN A 47 -12.13 -1.21 -17.96
C ASN A 47 -10.93 -0.49 -17.30
N ASN A 48 -11.21 0.66 -16.69
CA ASN A 48 -10.19 1.41 -15.97
C ASN A 48 -10.08 0.88 -14.54
N PHE A 49 -8.87 0.47 -14.15
CA PHE A 49 -8.56 0.04 -12.79
C PHE A 49 -7.44 0.89 -12.23
N ARG A 50 -7.43 1.06 -10.90
CA ARG A 50 -6.27 1.52 -10.16
C ARG A 50 -5.66 0.31 -9.46
N ILE A 51 -4.39 0.06 -9.72
CA ILE A 51 -3.65 -1.07 -9.18
C ILE A 51 -2.47 -0.48 -8.39
N THR A 52 -2.24 -1.03 -7.21
CA THR A 52 -1.13 -0.71 -6.32
C THR A 52 -0.67 -1.99 -5.65
N ASP A 53 0.49 -1.94 -5.01
CA ASP A 53 0.99 -3.01 -4.15
C ASP A 53 1.12 -4.39 -4.83
N ILE A 54 1.68 -4.42 -6.04
CA ILE A 54 1.88 -5.68 -6.76
C ILE A 54 3.06 -6.41 -6.12
N ARG A 55 2.82 -7.62 -5.59
CA ARG A 55 3.85 -8.47 -4.98
C ARG A 55 3.84 -9.86 -5.60
N LEU A 56 5.01 -10.42 -5.81
CA LEU A 56 5.18 -11.78 -6.30
C LEU A 56 6.09 -12.56 -5.35
N TYR A 57 5.65 -13.75 -4.92
CA TYR A 57 6.39 -14.61 -4.01
C TYR A 57 6.71 -15.95 -4.68
N ASN A 58 7.86 -16.54 -4.32
CA ASN A 58 8.25 -17.89 -4.75
C ASN A 58 7.68 -19.01 -3.87
N THR A 59 6.82 -18.65 -2.91
CA THR A 59 6.17 -19.59 -1.99
C THR A 59 4.68 -19.32 -1.93
N ALA A 60 3.91 -20.34 -1.53
CA ALA A 60 2.48 -20.16 -1.27
C ALA A 60 2.30 -19.49 0.11
N LEU A 61 1.65 -18.33 0.11
CA LEU A 61 1.30 -17.64 1.36
C LEU A 61 0.12 -18.36 2.04
N PRO A 62 0.17 -18.56 3.37
CA PRO A 62 -0.92 -19.21 4.09
C PRO A 62 -2.11 -18.24 4.26
N ALA A 63 -3.30 -18.82 4.43
CA ALA A 63 -4.55 -18.06 4.43
C ALA A 63 -4.66 -17.04 5.56
N ASP A 64 -4.13 -17.37 6.75
CA ASP A 64 -4.07 -16.49 7.92
C ASP A 64 -3.17 -15.28 7.69
N TYR A 65 -2.02 -15.48 7.02
CA TYR A 65 -1.14 -14.39 6.63
C TYR A 65 -1.84 -13.47 5.61
N ILE A 66 -2.49 -14.03 4.59
CA ILE A 66 -3.24 -13.23 3.61
C ILE A 66 -4.34 -12.43 4.31
N ALA A 67 -5.14 -13.08 5.17
CA ALA A 67 -6.21 -12.42 5.92
C ALA A 67 -5.71 -11.28 6.83
N SER A 68 -4.51 -11.41 7.39
CA SER A 68 -3.93 -10.42 8.29
C SER A 68 -3.20 -9.27 7.59
N ASN A 69 -2.87 -9.44 6.30
CA ASN A 69 -1.99 -8.51 5.58
C ASN A 69 -2.58 -7.99 4.25
N PHE A 70 -3.81 -8.40 3.87
CA PHE A 70 -4.38 -8.12 2.54
C PHE A 70 -4.43 -6.64 2.14
N CYS A 71 -4.52 -5.73 3.12
CA CYS A 71 -4.60 -4.29 2.87
C CYS A 71 -3.25 -3.57 3.09
N LYS A 72 -2.23 -4.21 3.66
CA LYS A 72 -0.97 -3.52 4.01
C LYS A 72 -0.23 -3.11 2.75
N THR A 73 0.34 -1.91 2.72
CA THR A 73 1.08 -1.37 1.56
C THR A 73 2.59 -1.47 1.66
N GLU A 74 3.09 -2.17 2.67
CA GLU A 74 4.51 -2.38 2.89
C GLU A 74 4.81 -3.83 3.28
N VAL A 75 6.06 -4.23 3.01
CA VAL A 75 6.65 -5.48 3.49
C VAL A 75 7.75 -5.10 4.45
N GLY A 76 7.48 -5.26 5.75
CA GLY A 76 8.42 -4.90 6.82
C GLY A 76 9.68 -5.76 6.79
N ALA A 77 10.76 -5.28 7.40
CA ALA A 77 12.02 -6.03 7.48
C ALA A 77 11.87 -7.38 8.19
N ASP A 78 10.97 -7.45 9.18
CA ASP A 78 10.68 -8.65 9.97
C ASP A 78 9.59 -9.55 9.36
N ASP A 79 9.16 -9.26 8.12
CA ASP A 79 8.14 -10.05 7.44
C ASP A 79 8.67 -11.46 7.13
N PRO A 80 8.02 -12.53 7.58
CA PRO A 80 8.51 -13.90 7.44
C PRO A 80 8.60 -14.38 5.97
N TYR A 81 7.92 -13.70 5.05
CA TYR A 81 7.93 -14.02 3.62
C TYR A 81 8.76 -13.03 2.80
N ARG A 82 9.49 -12.12 3.44
CA ARG A 82 10.33 -11.13 2.75
C ARG A 82 11.39 -11.78 1.86
N ASP A 83 12.05 -12.82 2.34
CA ASP A 83 13.06 -13.55 1.56
C ASP A 83 12.46 -14.37 0.42
N ASN A 84 11.14 -14.59 0.43
CA ASN A 84 10.41 -15.24 -0.65
C ASN A 84 9.94 -14.25 -1.74
N LEU A 85 10.12 -12.96 -1.53
CA LEU A 85 9.66 -11.90 -2.43
C LEU A 85 10.54 -11.84 -3.68
N LEU A 86 9.95 -12.13 -4.84
CA LEU A 86 10.60 -12.06 -6.15
C LEU A 86 10.51 -10.65 -6.77
N GLY A 87 9.48 -9.89 -6.41
CA GLY A 87 9.25 -8.55 -6.94
C GLY A 87 8.18 -7.82 -6.13
N PHE A 88 8.38 -6.53 -5.92
CA PHE A 88 7.44 -5.67 -5.22
C PHE A 88 7.37 -4.28 -5.83
N TRP A 89 6.24 -3.96 -6.43
CA TRP A 89 5.98 -2.67 -7.08
C TRP A 89 4.81 -1.96 -6.38
N PRO A 90 5.08 -1.02 -5.45
CA PRO A 90 4.04 -0.35 -4.68
C PRO A 90 3.19 0.63 -5.50
N ALA A 91 3.66 1.06 -6.68
CA ALA A 91 3.00 2.09 -7.50
C ALA A 91 2.80 3.44 -6.79
N THR A 92 3.64 3.75 -5.79
CA THR A 92 3.63 5.04 -5.09
C THR A 92 4.33 6.14 -5.87
N THR A 93 5.32 5.78 -6.68
CA THR A 93 6.07 6.70 -7.54
C THR A 93 6.42 6.05 -8.87
N VAL A 94 6.51 6.88 -9.91
CA VAL A 94 7.01 6.52 -11.24
C VAL A 94 8.10 7.54 -11.58
N SER A 95 9.26 7.07 -12.03
CA SER A 95 10.37 7.93 -12.42
C SER A 95 10.03 8.74 -13.68
N PRO A 96 10.81 9.81 -13.99
CA PRO A 96 10.67 10.53 -15.26
C PRO A 96 10.81 9.65 -16.50
N ASP A 97 11.59 8.56 -16.41
CA ASP A 97 11.77 7.57 -17.48
C ASP A 97 10.64 6.53 -17.54
N LYS A 98 9.52 6.78 -16.84
CA LYS A 98 8.36 5.90 -16.72
C LYS A 98 8.67 4.54 -16.07
N LEU A 99 9.61 4.50 -15.14
CA LEU A 99 9.94 3.29 -14.40
C LEU A 99 9.28 3.31 -13.02
N MET A 100 8.54 2.24 -12.71
CA MET A 100 8.09 1.93 -11.37
C MET A 100 9.11 1.00 -10.71
N ALA A 101 9.71 1.46 -9.61
CA ALA A 101 10.79 0.75 -8.95
C ALA A 101 10.32 -0.57 -8.30
N ASP A 102 11.20 -1.56 -8.32
CA ASP A 102 11.06 -2.79 -7.56
C ASP A 102 11.73 -2.64 -6.18
N LEU A 103 10.94 -2.73 -5.12
CA LEU A 103 11.38 -2.62 -3.73
C LEU A 103 11.66 -3.97 -3.07
N SER A 104 11.62 -5.08 -3.82
CA SER A 104 11.99 -6.41 -3.29
C SER A 104 13.50 -6.57 -3.08
N GLY A 105 14.32 -5.73 -3.72
CA GLY A 105 15.77 -5.87 -3.76
C GLY A 105 16.30 -6.63 -4.98
N ASN A 106 15.42 -7.17 -5.83
CA ASN A 106 15.81 -7.91 -7.04
C ASN A 106 15.99 -7.02 -8.29
N ASN A 107 15.74 -5.71 -8.17
CA ASN A 107 15.98 -4.70 -9.19
C ASN A 107 15.30 -4.99 -10.54
N ASN A 108 14.01 -5.37 -10.51
CA ASN A 108 13.20 -5.63 -11.69
C ASN A 108 12.17 -4.50 -11.92
N PRO A 109 12.55 -3.27 -12.31
CA PRO A 109 11.59 -2.19 -12.49
C PRO A 109 10.55 -2.51 -13.58
N MET A 110 9.31 -2.08 -13.39
CA MET A 110 8.27 -2.15 -14.42
C MET A 110 8.25 -0.86 -15.24
N THR A 111 8.21 -0.99 -16.56
CA THR A 111 7.92 0.15 -17.45
C THR A 111 6.44 0.42 -17.46
N VAL A 112 6.06 1.65 -17.14
CA VAL A 112 4.67 2.12 -17.18
C VAL A 112 4.43 2.84 -18.49
N ASP A 113 3.34 2.53 -19.18
CA ASP A 113 2.99 3.23 -20.42
C ASP A 113 2.02 4.39 -20.16
N SER A 114 0.77 4.28 -20.61
CA SER A 114 -0.27 5.27 -20.37
C SER A 114 -0.86 5.07 -18.98
N TYR A 115 -0.57 5.97 -18.04
CA TYR A 115 -1.12 5.94 -16.69
C TYR A 115 -1.67 7.30 -16.27
N ASN A 116 -2.66 7.27 -15.38
CA ASN A 116 -3.17 8.45 -14.68
C ASN A 116 -2.97 8.21 -13.18
N PRO A 117 -2.05 8.93 -12.51
CA PRO A 117 -1.82 8.75 -11.09
C PRO A 117 -3.09 9.13 -10.31
N GLY A 118 -3.64 8.18 -9.56
CA GLY A 118 -4.72 8.44 -8.62
C GLY A 118 -4.19 9.10 -7.35
N SER A 119 -4.94 10.07 -6.80
CA SER A 119 -4.76 10.46 -5.39
C SER A 119 -5.38 9.39 -4.50
N PHE A 120 -4.66 8.94 -3.48
CA PHE A 120 -5.14 8.05 -2.42
C PHE A 120 -5.63 8.83 -1.19
N SER A 121 -6.32 9.96 -1.41
CA SER A 121 -6.90 10.76 -0.31
C SER A 121 -8.14 10.12 0.33
N ASP A 122 -8.71 9.12 -0.33
CA ASP A 122 -9.95 8.48 0.12
C ASP A 122 -9.63 7.23 0.96
N ILE A 123 -10.26 7.14 2.13
CA ILE A 123 -10.19 5.95 2.99
C ILE A 123 -10.78 4.77 2.21
N SER A 124 -9.93 3.82 1.84
CA SER A 124 -10.34 2.53 1.26
C SER A 124 -10.09 1.43 2.27
N ALA A 125 -11.08 0.56 2.50
CA ALA A 125 -10.91 -0.62 3.33
C ALA A 125 -9.89 -1.62 2.74
N SER A 126 -9.61 -1.53 1.43
CA SER A 126 -8.68 -2.42 0.73
C SER A 126 -7.22 -1.97 0.82
N VAL A 127 -6.93 -0.80 1.39
CA VAL A 127 -5.57 -0.24 1.51
C VAL A 127 -5.40 0.36 2.90
N CYS A 128 -4.59 -0.28 3.74
CA CYS A 128 -4.29 0.11 5.11
C CYS A 128 -2.77 0.36 5.24
N PRO A 129 -2.28 1.56 4.90
CA PRO A 129 -0.88 1.89 5.09
C PRO A 129 -0.53 1.87 6.58
N SER A 130 0.68 1.45 6.90
CA SER A 130 1.18 1.56 8.27
C SER A 130 1.22 3.03 8.67
N ILE A 131 0.65 3.33 9.83
CA ILE A 131 0.64 4.69 10.37
C ILE A 131 2.06 4.95 10.88
N SER A 132 2.83 5.78 10.18
CA SER A 132 4.13 6.21 10.68
C SER A 132 3.95 7.16 11.86
N GLU A 133 4.83 7.08 12.86
CA GLU A 133 4.86 8.03 13.98
C GLU A 133 4.93 9.50 13.51
N SER A 134 5.50 9.73 12.33
CA SER A 134 5.55 11.06 11.70
C SER A 134 4.17 11.62 11.35
N ILE A 135 3.20 10.79 10.96
CA ILE A 135 1.82 11.26 10.73
C ILE A 135 1.15 11.57 12.07
N TYR A 136 1.33 10.71 13.08
CA TYR A 136 0.89 11.00 14.45
C TYR A 136 1.46 12.32 14.97
N ALA A 137 2.70 12.66 14.64
CA ALA A 137 3.32 13.91 15.06
C ALA A 137 2.94 15.15 14.21
N THR A 138 2.22 14.96 13.09
CA THR A 138 1.88 16.03 12.12
C THR A 138 0.42 16.46 12.19
N VAL A 139 -0.47 15.61 12.71
CA VAL A 139 -1.86 15.98 13.00
C VAL A 139 -2.05 16.21 14.51
N PRO A 140 -2.86 17.21 14.92
CA PRO A 140 -3.16 17.44 16.33
C PRO A 140 -3.80 16.19 16.95
N ASN A 141 -3.13 15.62 17.95
CA ASN A 141 -3.69 14.52 18.73
C ASN A 141 -4.54 15.06 19.88
N SER A 142 -5.39 14.20 20.47
CA SER A 142 -6.18 14.56 21.65
C SER A 142 -5.33 15.07 22.82
N VAL A 143 -4.09 14.59 22.95
CA VAL A 143 -3.10 15.07 23.93
C VAL A 143 -2.60 16.50 23.64
N ASP A 144 -2.55 16.91 22.36
CA ASP A 144 -2.16 18.26 21.95
C ASP A 144 -3.25 19.27 22.33
N VAL A 145 -4.53 18.88 22.28
CA VAL A 145 -5.65 19.75 22.66
C VAL A 145 -5.56 20.16 24.13
N VAL A 146 -5.25 19.21 25.01
CA VAL A 146 -5.13 19.48 26.46
C VAL A 146 -3.94 20.39 26.73
N PHE A 147 -2.80 20.16 26.08
CA PHE A 147 -1.62 21.01 26.20
C PHE A 147 -1.88 22.44 25.66
N GLN A 148 -2.56 22.56 24.53
CA GLN A 148 -2.94 23.86 23.95
C GLN A 148 -3.87 24.65 24.88
N VAL A 149 -4.85 24.01 25.52
CA VAL A 149 -5.74 24.65 26.50
C VAL A 149 -4.95 25.19 27.69
N TYR A 150 -3.97 24.44 28.21
CA TYR A 150 -3.12 24.92 29.32
C TYR A 150 -2.26 26.12 28.92
N GLN A 151 -1.72 26.13 27.69
CA GLN A 151 -0.99 27.30 27.18
C GLN A 151 -1.87 28.54 27.04
N TRP A 152 -3.12 28.39 26.57
CA TRP A 152 -4.09 29.50 26.53
C TRP A 152 -4.41 30.06 27.92
N LEU A 153 -4.42 29.20 28.94
CA LEU A 153 -4.65 29.59 30.34
C LEU A 153 -3.39 30.11 31.04
N GLY A 154 -2.25 30.20 30.35
CA GLY A 154 -0.98 30.66 30.92
C GLY A 154 -0.37 29.69 31.94
N VAL A 155 -0.80 28.43 31.95
CA VAL A 155 -0.30 27.40 32.86
C VAL A 155 0.85 26.65 32.18
N ILE A 156 2.03 26.72 32.79
CA ILE A 156 3.17 25.89 32.38
C ILE A 156 2.90 24.46 32.87
N ALA A 157 2.59 23.55 31.94
CA ALA A 157 2.39 22.14 32.27
C ALA A 157 3.68 21.54 32.86
N PRO A 158 3.67 21.04 34.10
CA PRO A 158 4.82 20.36 34.70
C PRO A 158 5.18 19.09 33.91
N PRO A 159 6.48 18.75 33.76
CA PRO A 159 6.90 17.51 33.11
C PRO A 159 6.34 16.24 33.78
N SER A 160 5.95 16.31 35.05
CA SER A 160 5.34 15.20 35.81
C SER A 160 3.93 14.83 35.35
N TRP A 161 3.30 15.63 34.51
CA TRP A 161 1.96 15.35 33.97
C TRP A 161 2.01 14.50 32.69
N SER A 162 3.20 14.20 32.16
CA SER A 162 3.41 13.34 30.98
C SER A 162 2.55 13.74 29.77
N LEU A 163 2.33 15.06 29.61
CA LEU A 163 1.65 15.59 28.42
C LEU A 163 2.67 15.66 27.29
N ASP A 164 2.81 14.59 26.51
CA ASP A 164 3.66 14.51 25.30
C ASP A 164 3.07 15.28 24.09
N GLY A 165 2.28 16.33 24.37
CA GLY A 165 1.64 17.14 23.34
C GLY A 165 2.60 18.18 22.76
N LYS A 166 2.54 18.40 21.44
CA LYS A 166 3.25 19.49 20.78
C LYS A 166 2.42 20.77 20.79
N SER A 167 3.08 21.90 21.11
CA SER A 167 2.53 23.25 20.97
C SER A 167 2.33 23.58 19.48
N TRP A 168 1.10 23.75 19.04
CA TRP A 168 0.81 24.25 17.69
C TRP A 168 0.53 25.75 17.78
N VAL A 169 1.58 26.58 17.71
CA VAL A 169 1.40 28.03 17.70
C VAL A 169 0.80 28.41 16.35
N PRO A 170 -0.46 28.89 16.27
CA PRO A 170 -1.01 29.35 15.02
C PRO A 170 -0.25 30.61 14.61
N ASN A 171 0.22 30.67 13.36
CA ASN A 171 0.69 31.94 12.80
C ASN A 171 -0.50 32.90 12.70
N TYR A 172 -0.66 33.77 13.70
CA TYR A 172 -1.63 34.84 13.65
C TYR A 172 -1.03 35.98 12.83
N SER A 173 -1.44 36.09 11.55
CA SER A 173 -1.30 37.35 10.84
C SER A 173 -2.45 38.25 11.26
N ASP A 174 -2.15 39.32 12.00
CA ASP A 174 -3.12 40.37 12.30
C ASP A 174 -3.53 41.00 10.97
N VAL A 175 -4.76 40.75 10.51
CA VAL A 175 -5.36 41.58 9.46
C VAL A 175 -5.73 42.91 10.12
N LYS A 176 -4.73 43.77 10.30
CA LYS A 176 -4.91 45.17 10.63
C LYS A 176 -4.23 46.05 9.58
N GLY A 177 -5.07 46.77 8.84
CA GLY A 177 -4.70 47.92 8.01
C GLY A 177 -4.86 47.68 6.53
#